data_AF-A0A3L6ZND3-F1
#
_entry.id   AF-A0A3L6ZND3-F1
#
_cell.length_a   1.000
_cell.length_b   1.000
_cell.length_c   1.000
_cell.angle_alpha   90.00
_cell.angle_beta   90.00
_cell.angle_gamma   90.00
#
_symmetry.space_group_name_H-M   'P 1'
#
loop_
_entity.id
_entity.type
_entity.pdbx_description
1 polymer ?
#
loop_
_entity_poly.entity_id
_entity_poly.type
_entity_poly.pdbx_seq_one_letter_code
_entity_poly.pdbx_strand_id
1 'polypeptide(L)'
;MATDDKTPDPNNPEGTVPDAGSAETAQPGSPDQQAYTQGAAYAQGAYVQDPNAAQHQNPYGQAPAQNPYSQGQPQAGDNQGAQAAGAYTQGAYTQGAYTPGAQQFGHNQASQPGAYTQGAQQQPGAYNQGGQPAGYPQGATPAGYPPAAPRTPMDPKKKKKIILISAIAAGLVLLLIIGSIVINVVGSTQYGPEAKVKAYLSAISKGNASEANKLVEPGVGKDGGALLTNDVLKESKALMKNAKVTDVQTRGDAARVEISYSIDGTVYDGAIDLSKDGKQAVFFDNWKIDKPLLAAVYVYSNQGTTVSINGTDVDFGKEYEMAAYPAAYEVGAPKSDFFEAEAQTFIAATGSKASYESVELEMTPTDALTESIQKQVNAFLDTCAKETTPNPEDCNLRSNYYINFSGEPKFAYKVVKYPVITLNDTGTRFDAEDGQVSATATGELSYPGGQGTGTYTWDDWGISGNIVIDGDKATVEDLSGY
;
A
#
# COMPACT_ATOMS: atom_id res chain seq x y z
N MET A 1 -10.18 28.01 -51.68
CA MET A 1 -11.05 29.17 -51.98
C MET A 1 -11.15 29.97 -50.69
N ALA A 2 -10.76 31.26 -50.71
CA ALA A 2 -10.79 32.22 -49.57
C ALA A 2 -10.11 31.73 -48.27
N THR A 3 -8.95 32.20 -47.77
CA THR A 3 -8.22 33.48 -47.84
C THR A 3 -9.04 34.70 -47.39
N ASP A 4 -8.80 35.12 -46.15
CA ASP A 4 -8.85 36.54 -45.76
C ASP A 4 -7.46 36.95 -45.27
N ASP A 5 -6.99 38.08 -45.78
CA ASP A 5 -5.64 38.64 -45.62
C ASP A 5 -5.79 40.06 -45.06
N LYS A 6 -4.89 40.47 -44.16
CA LYS A 6 -4.85 41.83 -43.64
C LYS A 6 -3.44 42.26 -43.23
N THR A 7 -2.71 42.76 -44.21
CA THR A 7 -1.45 43.49 -44.06
C THR A 7 -1.69 44.99 -43.74
N PRO A 8 -0.66 45.73 -43.26
CA PRO A 8 -0.83 46.99 -42.51
C PRO A 8 -0.65 48.29 -43.34
N ASP A 9 -0.92 49.45 -42.72
CA ASP A 9 -0.65 50.80 -43.25
C ASP A 9 0.34 51.59 -42.34
N PRO A 10 1.37 52.29 -42.89
CA PRO A 10 2.48 52.91 -42.15
C PRO A 10 2.36 54.44 -41.84
N ASN A 11 3.49 55.04 -41.41
CA ASN A 11 3.77 56.47 -41.09
C ASN A 11 3.38 56.88 -39.64
N ASN A 12 4.17 57.62 -38.85
CA ASN A 12 5.29 58.56 -39.12
C ASN A 12 6.28 58.62 -37.91
N PRO A 13 7.56 59.01 -38.05
CA PRO A 13 8.57 58.96 -36.96
C PRO A 13 9.01 60.34 -36.42
N GLU A 14 9.51 60.36 -35.17
CA GLU A 14 10.34 61.40 -34.50
C GLU A 14 10.80 60.81 -33.13
N GLY A 15 12.00 60.99 -32.58
CA GLY A 15 13.22 61.61 -33.10
C GLY A 15 13.94 62.51 -32.07
N THR A 16 14.82 61.97 -31.21
CA THR A 16 15.83 62.77 -30.46
C THR A 16 17.02 61.93 -29.96
N VAL A 17 18.24 62.40 -30.25
CA VAL A 17 19.52 62.04 -29.62
C VAL A 17 20.14 63.34 -29.09
N PRO A 18 20.83 63.33 -27.93
CA PRO A 18 22.26 63.74 -27.90
C PRO A 18 23.06 62.95 -26.83
N ASP A 19 24.37 63.07 -26.65
CA ASP A 19 25.54 63.29 -27.54
C ASP A 19 26.79 62.95 -26.66
N ALA A 20 27.98 62.79 -27.23
CA ALA A 20 29.18 62.29 -26.53
C ALA A 20 30.23 63.37 -26.19
N GLY A 21 31.10 63.07 -25.22
CA GLY A 21 32.31 63.84 -24.88
C GLY A 21 32.43 64.13 -23.38
N SER A 22 33.61 64.14 -22.73
CA SER A 22 34.99 63.84 -23.18
C SER A 22 35.83 63.40 -21.98
N ALA A 23 36.99 62.79 -22.22
CA ALA A 23 37.88 62.27 -21.17
C ALA A 23 38.97 63.27 -20.73
N GLU A 24 39.50 63.14 -19.50
CA GLU A 24 40.91 63.47 -19.22
C GLU A 24 41.53 62.67 -18.03
N THR A 25 42.63 62.01 -18.35
CA THR A 25 43.77 61.45 -17.57
C THR A 25 43.90 61.61 -16.04
N ALA A 26 44.35 60.54 -15.36
CA ALA A 26 45.75 60.43 -14.85
C ALA A 26 46.09 59.12 -14.07
N GLN A 27 47.28 58.57 -14.31
CA GLN A 27 48.06 57.58 -13.52
C GLN A 27 49.56 57.87 -13.82
N PRO A 28 50.59 57.36 -13.10
CA PRO A 28 50.58 56.43 -11.96
C PRO A 28 51.52 56.79 -10.77
N GLY A 29 51.58 55.92 -9.75
CA GLY A 29 52.63 55.94 -8.73
C GLY A 29 52.58 54.74 -7.77
N SER A 30 53.54 53.82 -7.92
CA SER A 30 53.96 52.82 -6.91
C SER A 30 55.43 53.12 -6.54
N PRO A 31 55.95 52.69 -5.37
CA PRO A 31 56.48 51.32 -5.27
C PRO A 31 56.45 50.66 -3.86
N ASP A 32 56.72 49.34 -3.83
CA ASP A 32 57.32 48.54 -2.73
C ASP A 32 56.55 48.41 -1.38
N GLN A 33 56.65 47.34 -0.57
CA GLN A 33 57.38 46.05 -0.64
C GLN A 33 56.79 45.06 0.40
N GLN A 34 56.75 43.74 0.11
CA GLN A 34 56.85 42.60 1.08
C GLN A 34 55.79 42.49 2.22
N ALA A 35 55.51 41.37 2.91
CA ALA A 35 55.86 39.94 2.83
C ALA A 35 54.86 39.09 3.68
N TYR A 36 54.78 37.78 3.41
CA TYR A 36 54.31 36.65 4.25
C TYR A 36 53.49 36.89 5.55
N THR A 37 52.35 36.20 5.72
CA THR A 37 52.24 34.94 6.54
C THR A 37 50.83 34.31 6.51
N GLN A 38 50.75 33.03 6.88
CA GLN A 38 49.52 32.25 7.13
C GLN A 38 48.93 32.60 8.51
N GLY A 39 47.63 32.32 8.75
CA GLY A 39 47.14 32.12 10.13
C GLY A 39 45.65 32.42 10.37
N ALA A 40 44.88 31.38 10.69
CA ALA A 40 43.45 31.39 11.01
C ALA A 40 43.01 32.29 12.20
N ALA A 41 41.72 32.72 12.20
CA ALA A 41 40.69 32.20 13.14
C ALA A 41 39.43 33.11 13.29
N TYR A 42 38.32 32.51 13.78
CA TYR A 42 37.05 33.12 14.24
C TYR A 42 36.09 33.68 13.16
N ALA A 43 34.75 33.67 13.31
CA ALA A 43 33.90 33.38 14.48
C ALA A 43 32.57 32.67 14.13
N GLN A 44 31.91 32.10 15.15
CA GLN A 44 30.51 31.64 15.14
C GLN A 44 29.54 32.76 15.60
N GLY A 45 28.26 32.66 15.22
CA GLY A 45 27.13 33.43 15.79
C GLY A 45 25.87 33.23 14.94
N ALA A 46 24.84 32.45 15.32
CA ALA A 46 24.02 32.38 16.54
C ALA A 46 22.79 33.33 16.52
N TYR A 47 21.64 32.70 16.26
CA TYR A 47 20.24 33.03 16.59
C TYR A 47 19.87 34.35 17.31
N VAL A 48 18.77 34.95 16.85
CA VAL A 48 17.98 35.95 17.58
C VAL A 48 16.60 35.36 17.93
N GLN A 49 16.10 35.65 19.14
CA GLN A 49 14.79 35.23 19.65
C GLN A 49 13.74 36.35 19.52
N ASP A 50 12.46 35.97 19.46
CA ASP A 50 11.29 36.86 19.52
C ASP A 50 10.40 36.48 20.74
N PRO A 51 9.98 37.41 21.64
CA PRO A 51 9.30 37.07 22.89
C PRO A 51 7.80 37.45 23.00
N ASN A 52 6.98 36.48 23.47
CA ASN A 52 5.60 36.61 24.01
C ASN A 52 4.47 37.04 23.03
N ALA A 53 3.23 36.52 23.06
CA ALA A 53 2.54 35.39 23.74
C ALA A 53 1.16 35.16 23.02
N ALA A 54 0.14 34.39 23.44
CA ALA A 54 -0.17 33.68 24.69
C ALA A 54 -1.23 32.55 24.50
N GLN A 55 -1.31 31.64 25.48
CA GLN A 55 -2.47 30.84 25.99
C GLN A 55 -3.57 30.27 25.04
N HIS A 56 -3.82 28.96 25.15
CA HIS A 56 -5.07 28.42 25.75
C HIS A 56 -4.91 26.93 26.17
N GLN A 57 -5.92 26.35 26.84
CA GLN A 57 -5.80 25.23 27.79
C GLN A 57 -6.17 23.83 27.25
N ASN A 58 -5.71 22.79 27.96
CA ASN A 58 -6.03 21.37 27.80
C ASN A 58 -7.03 20.89 28.88
N PRO A 59 -7.97 19.97 28.58
CA PRO A 59 -8.11 18.71 29.33
C PRO A 59 -8.49 17.51 28.40
N TYR A 60 -8.19 16.23 28.61
CA TYR A 60 -7.96 15.34 29.77
C TYR A 60 -6.84 14.31 29.42
N GLY A 61 -6.01 13.71 30.28
CA GLY A 61 -6.31 12.78 31.40
C GLY A 61 -6.65 11.37 30.88
N GLN A 62 -5.97 10.25 31.18
CA GLN A 62 -5.04 9.89 32.27
C GLN A 62 -4.05 8.75 31.86
N ALA A 63 -3.01 8.51 32.69
CA ALA A 63 -2.14 7.33 32.67
C ALA A 63 -1.90 6.81 34.12
N PRO A 64 -1.33 5.60 34.30
CA PRO A 64 -0.44 5.29 35.43
C PRO A 64 0.91 4.71 34.94
N ALA A 65 2.07 5.31 35.24
CA ALA A 65 2.90 5.16 36.46
C ALA A 65 3.73 3.84 36.47
N GLN A 66 5.04 3.90 36.17
CA GLN A 66 6.21 3.83 37.10
C GLN A 66 6.42 2.46 37.79
N ASN A 67 7.62 1.88 37.98
CA ASN A 67 8.93 2.46 38.30
C ASN A 67 10.12 1.50 37.89
N PRO A 68 11.41 1.61 38.30
CA PRO A 68 12.55 1.37 37.40
C PRO A 68 13.58 0.31 37.87
N TYR A 69 14.66 0.08 37.11
CA TYR A 69 16.00 -0.27 37.64
C TYR A 69 17.12 0.16 36.67
N SER A 70 18.37 0.14 37.14
CA SER A 70 19.44 1.04 36.65
C SER A 70 20.82 0.40 36.54
N GLN A 71 21.67 0.99 35.68
CA GLN A 71 23.14 0.89 35.59
C GLN A 71 23.78 -0.40 35.06
N GLY A 72 24.83 -0.22 34.22
CA GLY A 72 25.87 -1.23 33.99
C GLY A 72 26.46 -1.33 32.57
N GLN A 73 27.26 -0.37 32.12
CA GLN A 73 28.33 -0.66 31.12
C GLN A 73 29.61 -1.09 31.86
N PRO A 74 30.49 -1.86 31.19
CA PRO A 74 31.70 -1.23 30.62
C PRO A 74 31.99 -1.64 29.16
N GLN A 75 33.08 -1.10 28.62
CA GLN A 75 33.39 -0.95 27.19
C GLN A 75 34.70 -1.65 26.79
N ALA A 76 34.74 -2.12 25.53
CA ALA A 76 35.90 -2.42 24.66
C ALA A 76 36.91 -3.52 25.03
N GLY A 77 37.47 -4.11 23.96
CA GLY A 77 38.61 -5.04 23.98
C GLY A 77 38.86 -5.60 22.58
N ASP A 78 39.75 -4.97 21.81
CA ASP A 78 40.18 -5.43 20.48
C ASP A 78 40.92 -6.78 20.52
N ASN A 79 40.78 -7.59 19.47
CA ASN A 79 41.96 -8.14 18.80
C ASN A 79 41.72 -8.67 17.38
N GLN A 80 42.78 -8.59 16.57
CA GLN A 80 42.89 -9.12 15.21
C GLN A 80 43.43 -10.56 15.24
N GLY A 81 43.23 -11.38 14.19
CA GLY A 81 44.06 -12.58 14.03
C GLY A 81 43.56 -13.73 13.14
N ALA A 82 43.93 -13.67 11.85
CA ALA A 82 44.37 -14.80 11.00
C ALA A 82 43.58 -16.14 10.89
N GLN A 83 43.11 -16.39 9.66
CA GLN A 83 43.37 -17.59 8.81
C GLN A 83 43.52 -18.99 9.46
N ALA A 84 42.66 -19.93 9.05
CA ALA A 84 43.09 -21.23 8.48
C ALA A 84 41.94 -21.96 7.74
N ALA A 85 42.30 -22.82 6.79
CA ALA A 85 41.35 -23.57 5.95
C ALA A 85 40.83 -24.87 6.61
N GLY A 86 39.67 -25.34 6.14
CA GLY A 86 39.13 -26.67 6.45
C GLY A 86 38.15 -27.11 5.35
N ALA A 87 38.39 -28.28 4.75
CA ALA A 87 37.58 -28.85 3.67
C ALA A 87 36.64 -29.96 4.17
N TYR A 88 35.80 -30.49 3.25
CA TYR A 88 34.95 -31.69 3.36
C TYR A 88 33.85 -31.68 4.46
N THR A 89 32.67 -32.29 4.29
CA THR A 89 32.24 -33.39 3.40
C THR A 89 30.73 -33.31 3.08
N GLN A 90 30.30 -33.84 1.93
CA GLN A 90 28.88 -34.22 1.74
C GLN A 90 28.51 -35.43 2.62
N GLY A 91 27.25 -35.51 3.03
CA GLY A 91 26.66 -36.69 3.67
C GLY A 91 25.16 -36.77 3.41
N ALA A 92 24.74 -37.56 2.43
CA ALA A 92 23.33 -37.84 2.15
C ALA A 92 22.84 -39.05 2.98
N TYR A 93 21.57 -39.05 3.38
CA TYR A 93 20.87 -40.27 3.77
C TYR A 93 19.37 -40.21 3.44
N THR A 94 18.80 -41.39 3.24
CA THR A 94 17.54 -41.66 2.55
C THR A 94 16.43 -42.16 3.47
N GLN A 95 15.18 -41.93 3.04
CA GLN A 95 13.95 -42.71 3.29
C GLN A 95 13.68 -43.38 4.67
N GLY A 96 12.46 -43.17 5.17
CA GLY A 96 11.83 -44.08 6.14
C GLY A 96 10.39 -43.69 6.46
N ALA A 97 9.41 -44.32 5.82
CA ALA A 97 7.98 -44.13 6.10
C ALA A 97 7.45 -45.21 7.06
N TYR A 98 6.60 -44.84 8.02
CA TYR A 98 5.86 -45.80 8.86
C TYR A 98 4.45 -45.32 9.23
N THR A 99 3.49 -46.23 9.09
CA THR A 99 2.10 -46.16 9.58
C THR A 99 1.96 -46.90 10.93
N PRO A 100 0.89 -46.67 11.72
CA PRO A 100 0.88 -46.97 13.15
C PRO A 100 0.39 -48.39 13.53
N GLY A 101 0.81 -48.87 14.71
CA GLY A 101 0.44 -50.16 15.29
C GLY A 101 0.20 -50.10 16.80
N ALA A 102 -0.75 -50.90 17.28
CA ALA A 102 -1.49 -50.76 18.54
C ALA A 102 -0.92 -51.51 19.78
N GLN A 103 -1.52 -51.18 20.95
CA GLN A 103 -1.80 -52.05 22.14
C GLN A 103 -0.73 -52.39 23.22
N GLN A 104 -1.08 -52.00 24.48
CA GLN A 104 -1.17 -52.77 25.77
C GLN A 104 0.07 -53.55 26.30
N PHE A 105 0.43 -53.70 27.60
CA PHE A 105 -0.20 -53.59 28.96
C PHE A 105 0.88 -53.12 30.01
N GLY A 106 0.68 -52.89 31.32
CA GLY A 106 -0.52 -52.78 32.21
C GLY A 106 -0.35 -53.38 33.63
N HIS A 107 -0.88 -52.70 34.69
CA HIS A 107 -1.13 -53.14 36.11
C HIS A 107 0.09 -53.24 37.07
N ASN A 108 0.04 -52.88 38.38
CA ASN A 108 -0.92 -52.99 39.52
C ASN A 108 -0.65 -51.88 40.59
N GLN A 109 -1.40 -51.61 41.69
CA GLN A 109 -2.81 -51.80 42.16
C GLN A 109 -2.94 -51.28 43.63
N ALA A 110 -4.00 -50.53 44.01
CA ALA A 110 -4.57 -50.46 45.40
C ALA A 110 -5.85 -49.57 45.55
N SER A 111 -6.96 -50.18 46.01
CA SER A 111 -8.13 -49.68 46.80
C SER A 111 -8.81 -48.30 46.51
N GLN A 112 -10.06 -48.15 46.01
CA GLN A 112 -11.44 -48.59 46.41
C GLN A 112 -12.20 -47.59 47.35
N PRO A 113 -13.55 -47.39 47.21
CA PRO A 113 -14.07 -46.20 46.52
C PRO A 113 -15.30 -45.49 47.15
N GLY A 114 -15.73 -44.38 46.53
CA GLY A 114 -17.06 -43.78 46.71
C GLY A 114 -17.69 -43.36 45.36
N ALA A 115 -18.94 -43.77 45.12
CA ALA A 115 -19.81 -43.30 44.02
C ALA A 115 -20.72 -42.16 44.56
N TYR A 116 -21.48 -41.38 43.78
CA TYR A 116 -22.34 -41.71 42.62
C TYR A 116 -22.63 -40.47 41.74
N THR A 117 -23.17 -40.71 40.53
CA THR A 117 -23.26 -39.75 39.42
C THR A 117 -24.68 -39.52 38.88
N GLN A 118 -24.82 -38.43 38.11
CA GLN A 118 -25.83 -38.14 37.09
C GLN A 118 -27.29 -37.87 37.51
N GLY A 119 -27.92 -36.98 36.74
CA GLY A 119 -29.36 -36.75 36.74
C GLY A 119 -29.85 -36.39 35.34
N ALA A 120 -30.90 -37.06 34.87
CA ALA A 120 -31.64 -36.71 33.67
C ALA A 120 -33.07 -37.30 33.70
N GLN A 121 -34.03 -36.51 33.18
CA GLN A 121 -35.32 -36.89 32.59
C GLN A 121 -36.58 -37.28 33.43
N GLN A 122 -37.65 -36.55 33.08
CA GLN A 122 -39.04 -36.98 32.77
C GLN A 122 -40.12 -37.29 33.84
N GLN A 123 -41.10 -36.36 33.88
CA GLN A 123 -42.58 -36.50 33.91
C GLN A 123 -43.34 -37.17 35.10
N PRO A 124 -44.65 -36.85 35.30
CA PRO A 124 -45.25 -36.81 36.64
C PRO A 124 -46.40 -37.81 36.89
N GLY A 125 -46.66 -38.08 38.18
CA GLY A 125 -47.82 -38.81 38.70
C GLY A 125 -48.52 -38.03 39.83
N ALA A 126 -49.78 -38.37 40.14
CA ALA A 126 -50.71 -37.51 40.88
C ALA A 126 -51.21 -38.08 42.24
N TYR A 127 -51.99 -37.25 42.95
CA TYR A 127 -53.01 -37.58 43.97
C TYR A 127 -52.63 -37.75 45.47
N ASN A 128 -52.97 -36.69 46.22
CA ASN A 128 -54.08 -36.62 47.22
C ASN A 128 -53.84 -36.53 48.75
N GLN A 129 -54.68 -35.66 49.33
CA GLN A 129 -55.31 -35.67 50.68
C GLN A 129 -54.52 -35.31 51.96
N GLY A 130 -55.07 -34.33 52.70
CA GLY A 130 -55.17 -34.38 54.17
C GLY A 130 -55.00 -33.05 54.95
N GLY A 131 -56.09 -32.52 55.55
CA GLY A 131 -56.00 -31.68 56.76
C GLY A 131 -56.53 -30.22 56.73
N GLN A 132 -57.72 -30.01 57.29
CA GLN A 132 -58.21 -28.74 57.89
C GLN A 132 -58.07 -28.83 59.44
N PRO A 133 -58.29 -27.79 60.30
CA PRO A 133 -59.11 -26.56 60.15
C PRO A 133 -58.34 -25.27 60.61
N ALA A 134 -58.87 -24.11 61.07
CA ALA A 134 -60.22 -23.62 61.40
C ALA A 134 -60.30 -22.06 61.39
N GLY A 135 -61.50 -21.50 61.63
CA GLY A 135 -61.69 -20.19 62.31
C GLY A 135 -62.10 -18.98 61.46
N TYR A 136 -63.35 -18.52 61.62
CA TYR A 136 -63.87 -17.25 61.09
C TYR A 136 -63.63 -16.07 62.07
N PRO A 137 -63.78 -14.81 61.61
CA PRO A 137 -64.96 -14.08 62.06
C PRO A 137 -65.83 -13.52 60.93
N GLN A 138 -67.01 -13.03 61.33
CA GLN A 138 -68.22 -12.82 60.54
C GLN A 138 -68.44 -11.33 60.23
N GLY A 139 -68.89 -10.97 59.01
CA GLY A 139 -69.21 -9.58 58.69
C GLY A 139 -69.87 -9.34 57.32
N ALA A 140 -71.10 -8.80 57.36
CA ALA A 140 -71.84 -8.11 56.29
C ALA A 140 -72.11 -8.83 54.93
N THR A 141 -73.36 -9.23 54.73
CA THR A 141 -73.94 -9.56 53.41
C THR A 141 -74.49 -8.33 52.68
N PRO A 142 -74.14 -8.09 51.41
CA PRO A 142 -74.97 -7.34 50.47
C PRO A 142 -75.96 -8.27 49.74
N ALA A 143 -77.12 -7.74 49.37
CA ALA A 143 -78.23 -8.53 48.84
C ALA A 143 -78.14 -8.84 47.34
N GLY A 144 -78.69 -9.99 46.95
CA GLY A 144 -79.43 -10.18 45.70
C GLY A 144 -78.68 -10.02 44.37
N TYR A 145 -78.04 -11.09 43.90
CA TYR A 145 -77.88 -11.28 42.46
C TYR A 145 -79.27 -11.55 41.85
N PRO A 146 -79.73 -10.79 40.84
CA PRO A 146 -80.93 -11.15 40.09
C PRO A 146 -80.69 -12.46 39.31
N PRO A 147 -81.72 -13.31 39.15
CA PRO A 147 -81.59 -14.55 38.40
C PRO A 147 -81.19 -14.26 36.95
N ALA A 148 -80.28 -15.07 36.41
CA ALA A 148 -79.80 -14.92 35.03
C ALA A 148 -80.97 -14.97 34.04
N ALA A 149 -81.15 -13.89 33.29
CA ALA A 149 -82.22 -13.80 32.29
C ALA A 149 -82.13 -14.96 31.28
N PRO A 150 -83.24 -15.61 30.90
CA PRO A 150 -83.23 -16.63 29.87
C PRO A 150 -82.63 -16.08 28.58
N ARG A 151 -81.54 -16.70 28.10
CA ARG A 151 -80.95 -16.35 26.80
C ARG A 151 -81.97 -16.68 25.72
N THR A 152 -82.63 -15.65 25.17
CA THR A 152 -83.54 -15.79 24.04
C THR A 152 -82.83 -16.55 22.92
N PRO A 153 -83.46 -17.57 22.31
CA PRO A 153 -82.87 -18.27 21.17
C PRO A 153 -82.60 -17.26 20.06
N MET A 154 -81.33 -16.94 19.81
CA MET A 154 -80.96 -16.06 18.70
C MET A 154 -81.54 -16.62 17.41
N ASP A 155 -82.24 -15.78 16.66
CA ASP A 155 -82.76 -16.06 15.33
C ASP A 155 -81.72 -16.85 14.51
N PRO A 156 -82.06 -18.06 14.00
CA PRO A 156 -81.10 -18.90 13.27
C PRO A 156 -80.50 -18.19 12.05
N LYS A 157 -81.17 -17.19 11.48
CA LYS A 157 -80.64 -16.36 10.38
C LYS A 157 -79.55 -15.38 10.87
N LYS A 158 -79.69 -14.82 12.09
CA LYS A 158 -78.65 -13.98 12.71
C LYS A 158 -77.46 -14.79 13.20
N LYS A 159 -77.69 -15.97 13.80
CA LYS A 159 -76.63 -16.91 14.20
C LYS A 159 -75.75 -17.31 13.00
N LYS A 160 -76.35 -17.70 11.87
CA LYS A 160 -75.58 -18.05 10.65
C LYS A 160 -74.75 -16.88 10.12
N LYS A 161 -75.28 -15.64 10.13
CA LYS A 161 -74.50 -14.45 9.72
C LYS A 161 -73.34 -14.13 10.65
N ILE A 162 -73.53 -14.20 11.97
CA ILE A 162 -72.46 -13.94 12.95
C ILE A 162 -71.36 -15.00 12.82
N ILE A 163 -71.72 -16.28 12.72
CA ILE A 163 -70.76 -17.38 12.53
C ILE A 163 -69.95 -17.20 11.23
N LEU A 164 -70.62 -16.83 10.13
CA LEU A 164 -69.96 -16.58 8.84
C LEU A 164 -68.98 -15.40 8.92
N ILE A 165 -69.37 -14.28 9.53
CA ILE A 165 -68.51 -13.10 9.69
C ILE A 165 -67.34 -13.42 10.63
N SER A 166 -67.56 -14.16 11.72
CA SER A 166 -66.47 -14.59 12.61
C SER A 166 -65.52 -15.58 11.94
N ALA A 167 -66.01 -16.45 11.05
CA ALA A 167 -65.17 -17.38 10.29
C ALA A 167 -64.31 -16.65 9.25
N ILE A 168 -64.86 -15.62 8.58
CA ILE A 168 -64.10 -14.77 7.66
C ILE A 168 -63.05 -13.95 8.42
N ALA A 169 -63.41 -13.36 9.55
CA ALA A 169 -62.47 -12.60 10.39
C ALA A 169 -61.35 -13.51 10.96
N ALA A 170 -61.70 -14.70 11.46
CA ALA A 170 -60.71 -15.68 11.92
C ALA A 170 -59.80 -16.17 10.78
N GLY A 171 -60.36 -16.39 9.58
CA GLY A 171 -59.59 -16.76 8.38
C GLY A 171 -58.61 -15.66 7.95
N LEU A 172 -59.03 -14.40 7.98
CA LEU A 172 -58.16 -13.25 7.71
C LEU A 172 -57.04 -13.11 8.76
N VAL A 173 -57.36 -13.25 10.05
CA VAL A 173 -56.34 -13.24 11.12
C VAL A 173 -55.38 -14.41 10.98
N LEU A 174 -55.85 -15.61 10.62
CA LEU A 174 -54.98 -16.77 10.39
C LEU A 174 -54.08 -16.56 9.16
N LEU A 175 -54.60 -15.98 8.08
CA LEU A 175 -53.81 -15.61 6.89
C LEU A 175 -52.78 -14.52 7.19
N LEU A 176 -53.09 -13.55 8.05
CA LEU A 176 -52.13 -12.54 8.52
C LEU A 176 -51.07 -13.14 9.43
N ILE A 177 -51.40 -14.11 10.28
CA ILE A 177 -50.44 -14.83 11.12
C ILE A 177 -49.52 -15.71 10.26
N ILE A 178 -50.08 -16.53 9.36
CA ILE A 178 -49.32 -17.37 8.44
C ILE A 178 -48.45 -16.50 7.52
N GLY A 179 -49.02 -15.41 6.98
CA GLY A 179 -48.29 -14.41 6.20
C GLY A 179 -47.13 -13.81 6.99
N SER A 180 -47.36 -13.38 8.24
CA SER A 180 -46.32 -12.83 9.11
C SER A 180 -45.21 -13.83 9.45
N ILE A 181 -45.54 -15.12 9.64
CA ILE A 181 -44.55 -16.18 9.87
C ILE A 181 -43.73 -16.45 8.60
N VAL A 182 -44.37 -16.57 7.43
CA VAL A 182 -43.67 -16.76 6.14
C VAL A 182 -42.80 -15.54 5.82
N ILE A 183 -43.29 -14.32 6.09
CA ILE A 183 -42.53 -13.07 5.97
C ILE A 183 -41.31 -13.09 6.90
N ASN A 184 -41.41 -13.49 8.15
CA ASN A 184 -40.25 -13.52 9.04
C ASN A 184 -39.19 -14.57 8.64
N VAL A 185 -39.60 -15.74 8.13
CA VAL A 185 -38.66 -16.82 7.76
C VAL A 185 -38.05 -16.62 6.37
N VAL A 186 -38.82 -16.17 5.38
CA VAL A 186 -38.29 -15.81 4.05
C VAL A 186 -37.54 -14.48 4.10
N GLY A 187 -37.97 -13.56 4.97
CA GLY A 187 -37.34 -12.26 5.20
C GLY A 187 -35.92 -12.36 5.75
N SER A 188 -35.73 -13.12 6.82
CA SER A 188 -34.39 -13.30 7.40
C SER A 188 -33.41 -14.03 6.47
N THR A 189 -33.90 -14.97 5.65
CA THR A 189 -33.06 -15.81 4.80
C THR A 189 -32.71 -15.21 3.43
N GLN A 190 -33.58 -14.37 2.85
CA GLN A 190 -33.33 -13.69 1.55
C GLN A 190 -32.96 -12.21 1.71
N TYR A 191 -33.47 -11.54 2.74
CA TYR A 191 -33.36 -10.09 2.93
C TYR A 191 -32.63 -9.70 4.23
N GLY A 192 -32.15 -10.67 5.02
CA GLY A 192 -31.36 -10.43 6.22
C GLY A 192 -29.88 -10.11 5.94
N PRO A 193 -29.11 -9.74 6.98
CA PRO A 193 -27.70 -9.36 6.83
C PRO A 193 -26.84 -10.53 6.30
N GLU A 194 -27.18 -11.76 6.67
CA GLU A 194 -26.53 -12.99 6.17
C GLU A 194 -26.63 -13.12 4.64
N ALA A 195 -27.77 -12.78 4.05
CA ALA A 195 -27.99 -12.86 2.61
C ALA A 195 -27.13 -11.82 1.85
N LYS A 196 -27.08 -10.59 2.36
CA LYS A 196 -26.23 -9.51 1.84
C LYS A 196 -24.75 -9.90 1.89
N VAL A 197 -24.29 -10.45 3.02
CA VAL A 197 -22.92 -10.95 3.19
C VAL A 197 -22.62 -12.11 2.24
N LYS A 198 -23.51 -13.11 2.11
CA LYS A 198 -23.31 -14.22 1.17
C LYS A 198 -23.19 -13.76 -0.28
N ALA A 199 -23.98 -12.76 -0.70
CA ALA A 199 -23.87 -12.18 -2.04
C ALA A 199 -22.49 -11.51 -2.24
N TYR A 200 -22.04 -10.71 -1.27
CA TYR A 200 -20.74 -10.03 -1.29
C TYR A 200 -19.56 -11.01 -1.31
N LEU A 201 -19.54 -12.01 -0.42
CA LEU A 201 -18.52 -13.07 -0.43
C LEU A 201 -18.55 -13.89 -1.73
N SER A 202 -19.73 -14.14 -2.31
CA SER A 202 -19.83 -14.83 -3.59
C SER A 202 -19.25 -14.03 -4.75
N ALA A 203 -19.31 -12.70 -4.71
CA ALA A 203 -18.67 -11.84 -5.70
C ALA A 203 -17.14 -11.92 -5.59
N ILE A 204 -16.59 -11.83 -4.38
CA ILE A 204 -15.14 -11.98 -4.11
C ILE A 204 -14.64 -13.37 -4.55
N SER A 205 -15.31 -14.45 -4.13
CA SER A 205 -14.97 -15.83 -4.53
C SER A 205 -15.02 -16.10 -6.04
N LYS A 206 -15.67 -15.23 -6.83
CA LYS A 206 -15.74 -15.30 -8.30
C LYS A 206 -14.76 -14.37 -9.00
N GLY A 207 -13.92 -13.63 -8.26
CA GLY A 207 -13.04 -12.62 -8.83
C GLY A 207 -13.77 -11.38 -9.35
N ASN A 208 -15.02 -11.13 -8.93
CA ASN A 208 -15.84 -10.04 -9.43
C ASN A 208 -15.90 -8.89 -8.41
N ALA A 209 -14.78 -8.17 -8.32
CA ALA A 209 -14.64 -6.97 -7.50
C ALA A 209 -15.69 -5.89 -7.85
N SER A 210 -16.05 -5.74 -9.13
CA SER A 210 -17.08 -4.79 -9.58
C SER A 210 -18.46 -5.09 -8.95
N GLU A 211 -18.84 -6.35 -8.81
CA GLU A 211 -20.10 -6.73 -8.15
C GLU A 211 -19.99 -6.61 -6.62
N ALA A 212 -18.83 -6.93 -6.03
CA ALA A 212 -18.57 -6.72 -4.61
C ALA A 212 -18.68 -5.22 -4.23
N ASN A 213 -18.08 -4.33 -5.02
CA ASN A 213 -18.13 -2.87 -4.87
C ASN A 213 -19.53 -2.25 -5.04
N LYS A 214 -20.51 -2.96 -5.63
CA LYS A 214 -21.92 -2.50 -5.65
C LYS A 214 -22.67 -2.84 -4.37
N LEU A 215 -22.15 -3.77 -3.57
CA LEU A 215 -22.80 -4.30 -2.37
C LEU A 215 -22.36 -3.58 -1.09
N VAL A 216 -21.26 -2.83 -1.15
CA VAL A 216 -20.68 -2.06 -0.05
C VAL A 216 -20.19 -0.70 -0.56
N GLU A 217 -20.19 0.31 0.30
CA GLU A 217 -19.39 1.53 0.11
C GLU A 217 -18.02 1.26 0.76
N PRO A 218 -16.92 1.04 0.01
CA PRO A 218 -15.70 0.50 0.61
C PRO A 218 -14.99 1.44 1.60
N GLY A 219 -15.37 2.72 1.66
CA GLY A 219 -14.79 3.73 2.54
C GLY A 219 -13.40 4.24 2.14
N VAL A 220 -12.77 3.62 1.14
CA VAL A 220 -11.45 4.03 0.62
C VAL A 220 -11.56 5.21 -0.34
N GLY A 221 -10.50 6.03 -0.38
CA GLY A 221 -10.30 7.02 -1.44
C GLY A 221 -10.09 6.35 -2.80
N LYS A 222 -10.10 7.13 -3.89
CA LYS A 222 -9.90 6.59 -5.25
C LYS A 222 -8.62 5.77 -5.37
N ASP A 223 -7.54 6.26 -4.76
CA ASP A 223 -6.19 5.73 -4.95
C ASP A 223 -5.97 4.48 -4.08
N GLY A 224 -6.42 4.50 -2.82
CA GLY A 224 -6.43 3.33 -1.92
C GLY A 224 -7.41 2.19 -2.32
N GLY A 225 -8.09 2.33 -3.46
CA GLY A 225 -8.99 1.33 -4.04
C GLY A 225 -8.46 0.61 -5.27
N ALA A 226 -7.20 0.83 -5.69
CA ALA A 226 -6.68 0.28 -6.95
C ALA A 226 -6.68 -1.26 -7.03
N LEU A 227 -6.50 -1.95 -5.89
CA LEU A 227 -6.60 -3.42 -5.81
C LEU A 227 -8.04 -3.96 -5.79
N LEU A 228 -9.04 -3.09 -5.64
CA LEU A 228 -10.47 -3.44 -5.61
C LEU A 228 -11.07 -3.49 -7.03
N THR A 229 -10.28 -3.93 -8.01
CA THR A 229 -10.65 -4.01 -9.43
C THR A 229 -10.77 -5.45 -9.92
N ASN A 230 -11.50 -5.66 -11.01
CA ASN A 230 -11.63 -7.01 -11.60
C ASN A 230 -10.31 -7.51 -12.16
N ASP A 231 -9.53 -6.63 -12.79
CA ASP A 231 -8.28 -6.99 -13.46
C ASP A 231 -7.22 -7.45 -12.44
N VAL A 232 -7.19 -6.83 -11.26
CA VAL A 232 -6.37 -7.29 -10.13
C VAL A 232 -6.96 -8.54 -9.49
N LEU A 233 -8.21 -8.54 -9.01
CA LEU A 233 -8.72 -9.67 -8.21
C LEU A 233 -8.88 -10.97 -9.01
N LYS A 234 -9.31 -10.90 -10.28
CA LYS A 234 -9.61 -12.10 -11.08
C LYS A 234 -8.37 -12.92 -11.43
N GLU A 235 -7.23 -12.25 -11.60
CA GLU A 235 -5.96 -12.87 -11.97
C GLU A 235 -5.12 -13.29 -10.74
N SER A 236 -5.67 -13.18 -9.52
CA SER A 236 -5.10 -13.70 -8.28
C SER A 236 -4.77 -15.20 -8.37
N LYS A 237 -3.58 -15.59 -7.90
CA LYS A 237 -3.10 -16.99 -7.87
C LYS A 237 -4.07 -17.94 -7.17
N ALA A 238 -4.77 -17.46 -6.13
CA ALA A 238 -5.83 -18.18 -5.47
C ALA A 238 -6.94 -17.23 -4.96
N LEU A 239 -8.15 -17.40 -5.47
CA LEU A 239 -9.35 -16.76 -4.94
C LEU A 239 -9.84 -17.42 -3.65
N MET A 240 -10.57 -16.65 -2.84
CA MET A 240 -11.33 -17.13 -1.67
C MET A 240 -12.25 -18.31 -2.03
N LYS A 241 -12.11 -19.43 -1.32
CA LYS A 241 -12.98 -20.62 -1.40
C LYS A 241 -13.67 -20.89 -0.06
N ASN A 242 -14.71 -21.73 -0.10
CA ASN A 242 -15.42 -22.25 1.09
C ASN A 242 -15.98 -21.17 2.04
N ALA A 243 -16.26 -19.97 1.53
CA ALA A 243 -16.79 -18.86 2.30
C ALA A 243 -18.15 -19.20 2.92
N LYS A 244 -18.24 -19.11 4.25
CA LYS A 244 -19.43 -19.40 5.04
C LYS A 244 -19.59 -18.38 6.15
N VAL A 245 -20.84 -18.05 6.47
CA VAL A 245 -21.18 -17.34 7.70
C VAL A 245 -21.15 -18.34 8.85
N THR A 246 -20.51 -17.97 9.95
CA THR A 246 -20.38 -18.79 11.16
C THR A 246 -21.27 -18.31 12.30
N ASP A 247 -21.52 -17.00 12.41
CA ASP A 247 -22.45 -16.41 13.37
C ASP A 247 -23.06 -15.10 12.84
N VAL A 248 -24.25 -14.76 13.33
CA VAL A 248 -25.00 -13.53 12.98
C VAL A 248 -25.58 -12.90 14.23
N GLN A 249 -24.95 -11.83 14.70
CA GLN A 249 -25.39 -11.08 15.88
C GLN A 249 -26.12 -9.82 15.45
N THR A 250 -27.42 -9.72 15.72
CA THR A 250 -28.23 -8.52 15.42
C THR A 250 -28.62 -7.80 16.71
N ARG A 251 -28.40 -6.48 16.77
CA ARG A 251 -28.76 -5.63 17.92
C ARG A 251 -29.37 -4.32 17.42
N GLY A 252 -30.69 -4.18 17.57
CA GLY A 252 -31.41 -3.00 17.11
C GLY A 252 -31.32 -2.89 15.58
N ASP A 253 -30.62 -1.86 15.10
CA ASP A 253 -30.44 -1.57 13.68
C ASP A 253 -29.02 -1.87 13.16
N ALA A 254 -28.18 -2.50 13.98
CA ALA A 254 -26.86 -3.00 13.61
C ALA A 254 -26.81 -4.54 13.59
N ALA A 255 -25.98 -5.10 12.73
CA ALA A 255 -25.65 -6.51 12.70
C ALA A 255 -24.14 -6.72 12.51
N ARG A 256 -23.59 -7.74 13.17
CA ARG A 256 -22.23 -8.23 12.95
C ARG A 256 -22.32 -9.66 12.45
N VAL A 257 -21.66 -9.94 11.34
CA VAL A 257 -21.65 -11.26 10.69
C VAL A 257 -20.23 -11.80 10.74
N GLU A 258 -20.03 -12.88 11.48
CA GLU A 258 -18.76 -13.59 11.55
C GLU A 258 -18.69 -14.63 10.43
N ILE A 259 -17.51 -14.78 9.85
CA ILE A 259 -17.30 -15.64 8.68
C ILE A 259 -16.08 -16.53 8.84
N SER A 260 -16.03 -17.58 8.02
CA SER A 260 -14.84 -18.38 7.78
C SER A 260 -14.71 -18.66 6.29
N TYR A 261 -13.48 -18.65 5.79
CA TYR A 261 -13.16 -18.90 4.39
C TYR A 261 -11.76 -19.51 4.26
N SER A 262 -11.37 -19.92 3.05
CA SER A 262 -10.02 -20.45 2.80
C SER A 262 -9.37 -19.82 1.57
N ILE A 263 -8.10 -19.44 1.68
CA ILE A 263 -7.23 -19.08 0.55
C ILE A 263 -6.07 -20.07 0.56
N ASP A 264 -5.75 -20.63 -0.61
CA ASP A 264 -4.73 -21.65 -0.82
C ASP A 264 -4.65 -22.75 0.27
N GLY A 265 -5.81 -23.33 0.60
CA GLY A 265 -5.95 -24.37 1.62
C GLY A 265 -5.93 -23.89 3.08
N THR A 266 -5.37 -22.71 3.38
CA THR A 266 -5.37 -22.12 4.72
C THR A 266 -6.73 -21.51 5.06
N VAL A 267 -7.26 -21.84 6.24
CA VAL A 267 -8.56 -21.34 6.73
C VAL A 267 -8.36 -20.10 7.59
N TYR A 268 -9.05 -19.02 7.18
CA TYR A 268 -9.10 -17.71 7.83
C TYR A 268 -10.49 -17.41 8.39
N ASP A 269 -10.56 -16.38 9.22
CA ASP A 269 -11.77 -15.83 9.83
C ASP A 269 -11.92 -14.34 9.51
N GLY A 270 -13.08 -13.77 9.82
CA GLY A 270 -13.33 -12.36 9.60
C GLY A 270 -14.69 -11.94 10.15
N ALA A 271 -14.94 -10.64 10.18
CA ALA A 271 -16.23 -10.09 10.56
C ALA A 271 -16.60 -8.91 9.66
N ILE A 272 -17.89 -8.81 9.35
CA ILE A 272 -18.47 -7.75 8.54
C ILE A 272 -19.52 -7.06 9.40
N ASP A 273 -19.41 -5.73 9.55
CA ASP A 273 -20.41 -4.92 10.26
C ASP A 273 -21.39 -4.32 9.25
N LEU A 274 -22.69 -4.38 9.58
CA LEU A 274 -23.80 -3.89 8.77
C LEU A 274 -24.78 -3.05 9.60
N SER A 275 -25.47 -2.13 8.93
CA SER A 275 -26.60 -1.39 9.49
C SER A 275 -27.83 -1.46 8.59
N LYS A 276 -28.99 -1.15 9.17
CA LYS A 276 -30.23 -1.03 8.40
C LYS A 276 -30.27 0.29 7.65
N ASP A 277 -30.51 0.20 6.35
CA ASP A 277 -30.65 1.32 5.43
C ASP A 277 -32.09 1.36 4.87
N GLY A 278 -33.04 1.63 5.77
CA GLY A 278 -34.46 1.69 5.43
C GLY A 278 -35.11 0.32 5.18
N LYS A 279 -36.02 0.28 4.19
CA LYS A 279 -36.88 -0.88 3.92
C LYS A 279 -36.86 -1.28 2.44
N GLN A 280 -36.84 -2.59 2.18
CA GLN A 280 -36.94 -3.19 0.85
C GLN A 280 -38.17 -4.09 0.71
N ALA A 281 -38.68 -4.22 -0.52
CA ALA A 281 -39.93 -4.92 -0.85
C ALA A 281 -41.07 -4.64 0.16
N VAL A 282 -41.30 -3.34 0.41
CA VAL A 282 -42.36 -2.76 1.28
C VAL A 282 -42.19 -2.98 2.80
N PHE A 283 -41.60 -4.09 3.28
CA PHE A 283 -41.59 -4.40 4.72
C PHE A 283 -40.29 -4.97 5.31
N PHE A 284 -39.41 -5.57 4.50
CA PHE A 284 -38.14 -6.12 5.02
C PHE A 284 -37.14 -5.02 5.32
N ASP A 285 -36.25 -5.25 6.29
CA ASP A 285 -35.08 -4.40 6.49
C ASP A 285 -34.17 -4.48 5.25
N ASN A 286 -33.70 -3.34 4.76
CA ASN A 286 -32.58 -3.27 3.83
C ASN A 286 -31.29 -3.15 4.64
N TRP A 287 -30.21 -3.82 4.21
CA TRP A 287 -28.94 -3.86 4.94
C TRP A 287 -27.81 -3.32 4.09
N LYS A 288 -27.11 -2.31 4.63
CA LYS A 288 -25.86 -1.78 4.09
C LYS A 288 -24.69 -2.43 4.83
N ILE A 289 -23.62 -2.74 4.10
CA ILE A 289 -22.34 -3.10 4.73
C ILE A 289 -21.63 -1.79 5.07
N ASP A 290 -21.27 -1.61 6.35
CA ASP A 290 -20.56 -0.42 6.83
C ASP A 290 -19.06 -0.68 7.00
N LYS A 291 -18.69 -1.91 7.36
CA LYS A 291 -17.28 -2.37 7.34
C LYS A 291 -17.16 -3.61 6.46
N PRO A 292 -16.68 -3.48 5.22
CA PRO A 292 -16.41 -4.62 4.35
C PRO A 292 -15.34 -5.55 4.91
N LEU A 293 -15.30 -6.75 4.36
CA LEU A 293 -14.15 -7.64 4.47
C LEU A 293 -13.06 -7.17 3.49
N LEU A 294 -12.16 -6.31 3.98
CA LEU A 294 -10.95 -5.86 3.29
C LEU A 294 -9.73 -6.21 4.14
N ALA A 295 -8.64 -6.55 3.47
CA ALA A 295 -7.32 -6.72 4.07
C ALA A 295 -6.44 -5.52 3.70
N ALA A 296 -5.61 -5.08 4.65
CA ALA A 296 -4.53 -4.14 4.36
C ALA A 296 -3.35 -4.92 3.75
N VAL A 297 -2.80 -4.41 2.65
CA VAL A 297 -1.65 -4.96 1.94
C VAL A 297 -0.55 -3.92 1.97
N TYR A 298 0.62 -4.28 2.49
CA TYR A 298 1.78 -3.39 2.56
C TYR A 298 2.85 -3.84 1.57
N VAL A 299 3.27 -2.96 0.67
CA VAL A 299 4.33 -3.26 -0.31
C VAL A 299 5.32 -2.10 -0.35
N TYR A 300 6.59 -2.42 -0.14
CA TYR A 300 7.72 -1.52 -0.33
C TYR A 300 8.53 -2.00 -1.53
N SER A 301 9.12 -1.06 -2.27
CA SER A 301 10.17 -1.37 -3.23
C SER A 301 11.36 -0.45 -3.03
N ASN A 302 12.53 -0.95 -3.39
CA ASN A 302 13.74 -0.16 -3.55
C ASN A 302 13.67 0.82 -4.75
N GLN A 303 12.71 0.64 -5.69
CA GLN A 303 12.47 1.52 -6.83
C GLN A 303 11.08 2.16 -6.80
N GLY A 304 11.02 3.42 -6.36
CA GLY A 304 9.79 4.22 -6.39
C GLY A 304 8.65 3.62 -5.54
N THR A 305 7.41 3.80 -6.01
CA THR A 305 6.18 3.37 -5.31
C THR A 305 5.25 2.50 -6.17
N THR A 306 5.62 2.25 -7.43
CA THR A 306 4.82 1.50 -8.39
C THR A 306 5.31 0.06 -8.54
N VAL A 307 4.41 -0.91 -8.34
CA VAL A 307 4.68 -2.34 -8.48
C VAL A 307 3.63 -3.02 -9.34
N SER A 308 3.93 -4.17 -9.92
CA SER A 308 2.93 -5.01 -10.58
C SER A 308 2.22 -5.90 -9.56
N ILE A 309 0.89 -5.83 -9.50
CA ILE A 309 0.02 -6.72 -8.75
C ILE A 309 -0.82 -7.54 -9.73
N ASN A 310 -0.59 -8.86 -9.79
CA ASN A 310 -1.18 -9.77 -10.77
C ASN A 310 -1.07 -9.28 -12.23
N GLY A 311 0.02 -8.61 -12.60
CA GLY A 311 0.23 -8.05 -13.94
C GLY A 311 -0.43 -6.68 -14.19
N THR A 312 -1.00 -6.04 -13.18
CA THR A 312 -1.50 -4.66 -13.23
C THR A 312 -0.56 -3.74 -12.46
N ASP A 313 -0.10 -2.66 -13.07
CA ASP A 313 0.81 -1.71 -12.42
C ASP A 313 0.01 -0.81 -11.46
N VAL A 314 0.47 -0.72 -10.20
CA VAL A 314 -0.23 -0.09 -9.09
C VAL A 314 0.75 0.76 -8.28
N ASP A 315 0.46 2.05 -8.14
CA ASP A 315 1.22 3.00 -7.31
C ASP A 315 0.69 3.00 -5.87
N PHE A 316 1.46 2.45 -4.94
CA PHE A 316 1.16 2.41 -3.50
C PHE A 316 1.38 3.76 -2.78
N GLY A 317 1.92 4.76 -3.49
CA GLY A 317 2.20 6.07 -2.94
C GLY A 317 3.13 6.03 -1.71
N LYS A 318 3.01 7.05 -0.86
CA LYS A 318 3.89 7.23 0.32
C LYS A 318 3.39 6.55 1.59
N GLU A 319 2.18 6.00 1.57
CA GLU A 319 1.60 5.26 2.69
C GLU A 319 1.96 3.77 2.60
N TYR A 320 2.38 3.29 1.42
CA TYR A 320 2.77 1.90 1.15
C TYR A 320 1.69 0.87 1.47
N GLU A 321 0.44 1.30 1.68
CA GLU A 321 -0.72 0.51 2.08
C GLU A 321 -1.83 0.58 1.03
N MET A 322 -2.44 -0.56 0.72
CA MET A 322 -3.69 -0.61 -0.05
C MET A 322 -4.70 -1.59 0.54
N ALA A 323 -5.98 -1.28 0.35
CA ALA A 323 -7.06 -2.20 0.67
C ALA A 323 -7.27 -3.21 -0.46
N ALA A 324 -7.24 -4.51 -0.14
CA ALA A 324 -7.52 -5.59 -1.07
C ALA A 324 -8.69 -6.46 -0.59
N TYR A 325 -9.36 -7.12 -1.53
CA TYR A 325 -10.26 -8.24 -1.20
C TYR A 325 -9.44 -9.49 -0.83
N PRO A 326 -9.93 -10.40 0.03
CA PRO A 326 -9.10 -11.54 0.41
C PRO A 326 -8.85 -12.53 -0.75
N ALA A 327 -7.59 -12.63 -1.16
CA ALA A 327 -7.06 -13.53 -2.19
C ALA A 327 -5.52 -13.66 -2.06
N ALA A 328 -4.92 -14.57 -2.84
CA ALA A 328 -3.48 -14.65 -3.03
C ALA A 328 -3.07 -13.79 -4.23
N TYR A 329 -2.19 -12.81 -4.00
CA TYR A 329 -1.71 -11.85 -4.99
C TYR A 329 -0.25 -12.13 -5.33
N GLU A 330 0.10 -12.02 -6.60
CA GLU A 330 1.49 -11.96 -7.06
C GLU A 330 1.92 -10.49 -7.13
N VAL A 331 3.07 -10.20 -6.53
CA VAL A 331 3.74 -8.90 -6.52
C VAL A 331 5.03 -9.04 -7.33
N GLY A 332 5.30 -8.12 -8.25
CA GLY A 332 6.50 -8.15 -9.08
C GLY A 332 6.88 -6.77 -9.62
N ALA A 333 7.95 -6.72 -10.43
CA ALA A 333 8.35 -5.50 -11.11
C ALA A 333 7.20 -4.97 -12.02
N PRO A 334 7.00 -3.64 -12.11
CA PRO A 334 6.06 -3.04 -13.04
C PRO A 334 6.46 -3.35 -14.49
N LYS A 335 5.55 -3.11 -15.44
CA LYS A 335 5.86 -3.22 -16.88
C LYS A 335 6.89 -2.15 -17.28
N SER A 336 8.15 -2.54 -17.30
CA SER A 336 9.29 -1.79 -17.84
C SER A 336 10.37 -2.80 -18.25
N ASP A 337 11.15 -2.46 -19.28
CA ASP A 337 12.32 -3.27 -19.66
C ASP A 337 13.54 -2.99 -18.77
N PHE A 338 13.52 -1.95 -17.91
CA PHE A 338 14.71 -1.44 -17.20
C PHE A 338 14.97 -2.08 -15.83
N PHE A 339 13.96 -2.67 -15.22
CA PHE A 339 14.06 -3.30 -13.89
C PHE A 339 13.34 -4.64 -13.87
N GLU A 340 13.96 -5.62 -13.22
CA GLU A 340 13.35 -6.93 -12.96
C GLU A 340 13.39 -7.25 -11.45
N ALA A 341 12.46 -8.08 -10.99
CA ALA A 341 12.37 -8.52 -9.60
C ALA A 341 11.85 -9.96 -9.54
N GLU A 342 12.26 -10.72 -8.52
CA GLU A 342 11.65 -12.02 -8.25
C GLU A 342 10.19 -11.82 -7.80
N ALA A 343 9.27 -12.49 -8.49
CA ALA A 343 7.85 -12.37 -8.20
C ALA A 343 7.49 -13.08 -6.88
N GLN A 344 6.90 -12.33 -5.95
CA GLN A 344 6.52 -12.81 -4.62
C GLN A 344 5.03 -13.04 -4.53
N THR A 345 4.58 -14.01 -3.73
CA THR A 345 3.14 -14.25 -3.47
C THR A 345 2.78 -13.83 -2.05
N PHE A 346 1.78 -12.93 -1.93
CA PHE A 346 1.23 -12.47 -0.66
C PHE A 346 -0.23 -12.91 -0.50
N ILE A 347 -0.61 -13.33 0.72
CA ILE A 347 -1.99 -13.71 1.04
C ILE A 347 -2.69 -12.57 1.77
N ALA A 348 -3.48 -11.78 1.06
CA ALA A 348 -4.34 -10.79 1.69
C ALA A 348 -5.50 -11.51 2.40
N ALA A 349 -5.55 -11.39 3.72
CA ALA A 349 -6.57 -12.02 4.54
C ALA A 349 -6.93 -11.16 5.75
N THR A 350 -7.98 -11.58 6.47
CA THR A 350 -8.44 -10.95 7.72
C THR A 350 -8.37 -11.93 8.88
N GLY A 351 -8.65 -11.43 10.08
CA GLY A 351 -8.89 -12.27 11.25
C GLY A 351 -7.62 -12.77 11.93
N SER A 352 -7.77 -13.80 12.75
CA SER A 352 -6.77 -14.27 13.71
C SER A 352 -5.48 -14.85 13.09
N LYS A 353 -5.49 -15.16 11.80
CA LYS A 353 -4.36 -15.78 11.06
C LYS A 353 -3.85 -14.97 9.88
N ALA A 354 -4.37 -13.78 9.65
CA ALA A 354 -3.81 -12.89 8.63
C ALA A 354 -2.38 -12.50 9.01
N SER A 355 -1.48 -12.49 8.01
CA SER A 355 -0.22 -11.77 8.16
C SER A 355 -0.45 -10.30 7.84
N TYR A 356 0.27 -9.43 8.53
CA TYR A 356 0.34 -7.99 8.28
C TYR A 356 1.80 -7.57 8.01
N GLU A 357 2.66 -8.54 7.71
CA GLU A 357 4.02 -8.31 7.24
C GLU A 357 3.97 -7.67 5.85
N SER A 358 4.93 -6.79 5.57
CA SER A 358 5.07 -6.14 4.28
C SER A 358 5.83 -7.01 3.29
N VAL A 359 5.48 -6.87 2.01
CA VAL A 359 6.26 -7.39 0.89
C VAL A 359 7.38 -6.39 0.60
N GLU A 360 8.64 -6.84 0.64
CA GLU A 360 9.81 -6.07 0.26
C GLU A 360 10.25 -6.52 -1.15
N LEU A 361 10.00 -5.68 -2.16
CA LEU A 361 10.28 -5.98 -3.56
C LEU A 361 11.58 -5.33 -4.01
N GLU A 362 12.66 -6.10 -3.96
CA GLU A 362 13.96 -5.73 -4.53
C GLU A 362 13.94 -5.84 -6.05
N MET A 363 13.99 -4.71 -6.73
CA MET A 363 14.20 -4.64 -8.17
C MET A 363 15.69 -4.43 -8.50
N THR A 364 16.16 -5.10 -9.56
CA THR A 364 17.53 -5.06 -10.07
C THR A 364 17.56 -4.42 -11.47
N PRO A 365 18.55 -3.56 -11.78
CA PRO A 365 18.76 -3.02 -13.12
C PRO A 365 18.98 -4.13 -14.17
N THR A 366 18.40 -3.96 -15.36
CA THR A 366 18.60 -4.90 -16.48
C THR A 366 19.72 -4.49 -17.43
N ASP A 367 20.14 -5.44 -18.28
CA ASP A 367 21.00 -5.16 -19.44
C ASP A 367 20.37 -4.09 -20.37
N ALA A 368 19.04 -4.02 -20.48
CA ALA A 368 18.36 -3.03 -21.33
C ALA A 368 18.48 -1.60 -20.79
N LEU A 369 18.46 -1.41 -19.46
CA LEU A 369 18.79 -0.12 -18.84
C LEU A 369 20.25 0.23 -19.13
N THR A 370 21.16 -0.73 -18.91
CA THR A 370 22.59 -0.56 -19.17
C THR A 370 22.87 -0.14 -20.61
N GLU A 371 22.28 -0.83 -21.59
CA GLU A 371 22.38 -0.47 -23.00
C GLU A 371 21.79 0.92 -23.32
N SER A 372 20.69 1.30 -22.68
CA SER A 372 20.02 2.59 -22.88
C SER A 372 20.93 3.75 -22.43
N ILE A 373 21.55 3.62 -21.27
CA ILE A 373 22.48 4.61 -20.71
C ILE A 373 23.79 4.64 -21.52
N GLN A 374 24.34 3.48 -21.92
CA GLN A 374 25.54 3.41 -22.75
C GLN A 374 25.35 4.14 -24.09
N LYS A 375 24.17 4.03 -24.71
CA LYS A 375 23.83 4.77 -25.96
C LYS A 375 23.82 6.29 -25.73
N GLN A 376 23.34 6.76 -24.57
CA GLN A 376 23.34 8.18 -24.21
C GLN A 376 24.75 8.72 -23.95
N VAL A 377 25.58 7.98 -23.18
CA VAL A 377 27.00 8.34 -22.94
C VAL A 377 27.78 8.40 -24.25
N ASN A 378 27.56 7.45 -25.17
CA ASN A 378 28.19 7.47 -26.48
C ASN A 378 27.74 8.68 -27.32
N ALA A 379 26.44 9.01 -27.32
CA ALA A 379 25.91 10.16 -28.05
C ALA A 379 26.39 11.52 -27.49
N PHE A 380 26.62 11.61 -26.18
CA PHE A 380 27.26 12.75 -25.53
C PHE A 380 28.72 12.92 -26.02
N LEU A 381 29.51 11.84 -25.99
CA LEU A 381 30.88 11.84 -26.52
C LEU A 381 30.96 12.15 -28.02
N ASP A 382 30.02 11.63 -28.82
CA ASP A 382 29.87 11.98 -30.23
C ASP A 382 29.53 13.46 -30.45
N THR A 383 28.95 14.14 -29.45
CA THR A 383 28.69 15.59 -29.48
C THR A 383 29.96 16.35 -29.14
N CYS A 384 30.66 15.97 -28.06
CA CYS A 384 31.98 16.50 -27.73
C CYS A 384 33.01 16.34 -28.86
N ALA A 385 32.95 15.26 -29.62
CA ALA A 385 33.84 15.03 -30.76
C ALA A 385 33.63 16.00 -31.95
N LYS A 386 32.51 16.74 -31.99
CA LYS A 386 32.21 17.76 -33.01
C LYS A 386 32.73 19.14 -32.65
N GLU A 387 33.16 19.34 -31.40
CA GLU A 387 33.69 20.62 -30.93
C GLU A 387 35.02 20.97 -31.61
N THR A 388 35.36 22.27 -31.57
CA THR A 388 36.57 22.78 -32.25
C THR A 388 37.40 23.76 -31.41
N THR A 389 36.95 24.07 -30.20
CA THR A 389 37.68 24.89 -29.21
C THR A 389 38.65 24.01 -28.39
N PRO A 390 39.72 24.57 -27.80
CA PRO A 390 40.71 23.76 -27.04
C PRO A 390 40.23 23.13 -25.73
N ASN A 391 39.14 23.67 -25.16
CA ASN A 391 38.54 23.27 -23.89
C ASN A 391 37.01 23.39 -24.04
N PRO A 392 36.33 22.46 -24.73
CA PRO A 392 34.89 22.51 -24.88
C PRO A 392 34.19 22.42 -23.52
N GLU A 393 33.11 23.21 -23.37
CA GLU A 393 32.26 23.18 -22.17
C GLU A 393 31.62 21.79 -22.01
N ASP A 394 31.36 21.40 -20.76
CA ASP A 394 30.77 20.13 -20.30
C ASP A 394 31.51 18.82 -20.66
N CYS A 395 32.35 18.79 -21.69
CA CYS A 395 33.04 17.60 -22.19
C CYS A 395 34.25 17.13 -21.34
N ASN A 396 34.71 17.95 -20.39
CA ASN A 396 35.93 17.74 -19.59
C ASN A 396 37.25 17.49 -20.39
N LEU A 397 37.28 17.76 -21.70
CA LEU A 397 38.44 17.56 -22.57
C LEU A 397 39.47 18.70 -22.47
N ARG A 398 40.02 18.90 -21.27
CA ARG A 398 40.94 20.00 -20.97
C ARG A 398 42.33 19.76 -21.58
N SER A 399 42.84 20.72 -22.34
CA SER A 399 44.16 20.65 -22.99
C SER A 399 45.12 21.74 -22.48
N ASN A 400 46.40 21.39 -22.36
CA ASN A 400 47.48 22.33 -22.03
C ASN A 400 48.05 23.02 -23.29
N TYR A 401 47.16 23.42 -24.21
CA TYR A 401 47.52 23.86 -25.57
C TYR A 401 48.50 25.05 -25.60
N TYR A 402 48.40 25.95 -24.63
CA TYR A 402 49.22 27.16 -24.46
C TYR A 402 50.73 26.90 -24.33
N ILE A 403 51.14 25.65 -24.05
CA ILE A 403 52.55 25.25 -24.05
C ILE A 403 53.10 25.22 -25.49
N ASN A 404 52.27 24.82 -26.46
CA ASN A 404 52.67 24.61 -27.84
C ASN A 404 52.24 25.74 -28.78
N PHE A 405 51.16 26.46 -28.45
CA PHE A 405 50.54 27.48 -29.32
C PHE A 405 50.47 28.86 -28.65
N SER A 406 50.71 29.91 -29.44
CA SER A 406 50.79 31.32 -28.98
C SER A 406 49.43 32.05 -28.94
N GLY A 407 48.43 31.48 -29.60
CA GLY A 407 47.02 31.89 -29.55
C GLY A 407 46.12 30.67 -29.40
N GLU A 408 44.83 30.80 -29.72
CA GLU A 408 43.88 29.68 -29.68
C GLU A 408 43.96 28.85 -30.97
N PRO A 409 44.49 27.61 -30.94
CA PRO A 409 44.50 26.73 -32.10
C PRO A 409 43.11 26.10 -32.29
N LYS A 410 42.79 25.72 -33.53
CA LYS A 410 41.57 24.95 -33.81
C LYS A 410 41.80 23.48 -33.49
N PHE A 411 40.91 22.89 -32.71
CA PHE A 411 40.91 21.46 -32.40
C PHE A 411 40.02 20.68 -33.39
N ALA A 412 40.37 19.40 -33.58
CA ALA A 412 39.55 18.39 -34.22
C ALA A 412 39.63 17.12 -33.36
N TYR A 413 38.55 16.85 -32.63
CA TYR A 413 38.45 15.73 -31.68
C TYR A 413 38.05 14.42 -32.39
N LYS A 414 38.35 13.30 -31.75
CA LYS A 414 37.96 11.96 -32.16
C LYS A 414 37.87 11.04 -30.95
N VAL A 415 36.71 10.41 -30.76
CA VAL A 415 36.58 9.25 -29.86
C VAL A 415 37.38 8.08 -30.45
N VAL A 416 38.36 7.60 -29.69
CA VAL A 416 39.20 6.45 -30.06
C VAL A 416 38.57 5.16 -29.52
N LYS A 417 38.07 5.22 -28.28
CA LYS A 417 37.36 4.14 -27.60
C LYS A 417 36.26 4.76 -26.73
N TYR A 418 35.04 4.25 -26.82
CA TYR A 418 33.97 4.61 -25.89
C TYR A 418 34.24 3.98 -24.51
N PRO A 419 33.99 4.71 -23.40
CA PRO A 419 34.02 4.12 -22.08
C PRO A 419 32.90 3.09 -21.93
N VAL A 420 33.11 2.10 -21.06
CA VAL A 420 32.10 1.10 -20.72
C VAL A 420 31.41 1.52 -19.45
N ILE A 421 30.08 1.62 -19.46
CA ILE A 421 29.33 1.97 -18.24
C ILE A 421 29.25 0.78 -17.27
N THR A 422 29.19 1.09 -15.98
CA THR A 422 28.73 0.21 -14.90
C THR A 422 27.64 0.94 -14.13
N LEU A 423 26.50 0.28 -13.91
CA LEU A 423 25.42 0.80 -13.07
C LEU A 423 25.69 0.45 -11.60
N ASN A 424 25.22 1.28 -10.67
CA ASN A 424 25.13 0.89 -9.26
C ASN A 424 23.96 -0.10 -9.05
N ASP A 425 23.94 -0.79 -7.90
CA ASP A 425 22.93 -1.81 -7.57
C ASP A 425 21.46 -1.32 -7.68
N THR A 426 21.23 -0.01 -7.55
CA THR A 426 19.91 0.61 -7.66
C THR A 426 19.60 1.20 -9.04
N GLY A 427 20.52 1.16 -10.01
CA GLY A 427 20.32 1.72 -11.36
C GLY A 427 20.12 3.24 -11.41
N THR A 428 20.36 3.95 -10.30
CA THR A 428 20.17 5.41 -10.15
C THR A 428 21.40 6.22 -10.52
N ARG A 429 22.57 5.56 -10.65
CA ARG A 429 23.84 6.18 -11.03
C ARG A 429 24.65 5.22 -11.89
N PHE A 430 25.43 5.77 -12.80
CA PHE A 430 26.47 5.04 -13.50
C PHE A 430 27.84 5.72 -13.35
N ASP A 431 28.88 4.93 -13.48
CA ASP A 431 30.25 5.36 -13.72
C ASP A 431 30.72 4.66 -15.02
N ALA A 432 31.40 5.39 -15.91
CA ALA A 432 31.81 4.90 -17.23
C ALA A 432 33.31 5.12 -17.42
N GLU A 433 34.05 4.05 -17.66
CA GLU A 433 35.52 4.05 -17.56
C GLU A 433 36.21 3.40 -18.77
N ASP A 434 37.53 3.46 -18.79
CA ASP A 434 38.41 3.06 -19.89
C ASP A 434 38.10 3.75 -21.26
N GLY A 435 37.56 4.97 -21.25
CA GLY A 435 37.36 5.78 -22.45
C GLY A 435 38.69 6.29 -23.02
N GLN A 436 38.74 6.57 -24.33
CA GLN A 436 39.89 7.20 -24.96
C GLN A 436 39.44 8.24 -25.98
N VAL A 437 39.93 9.47 -25.83
CA VAL A 437 39.70 10.58 -26.76
C VAL A 437 41.03 11.10 -27.25
N SER A 438 41.08 11.52 -28.52
CA SER A 438 42.24 12.17 -29.12
C SER A 438 41.83 13.47 -29.80
N ALA A 439 42.74 14.42 -29.93
CA ALA A 439 42.54 15.59 -30.75
C ALA A 439 43.80 16.01 -31.49
N THR A 440 43.60 16.55 -32.70
CA THR A 440 44.64 17.27 -33.44
C THR A 440 44.34 18.76 -33.35
N ALA A 441 45.25 19.52 -32.75
CA ALA A 441 45.20 20.97 -32.72
C ALA A 441 46.04 21.56 -33.87
N THR A 442 45.53 22.60 -34.53
CA THR A 442 46.25 23.32 -35.61
C THR A 442 46.21 24.82 -35.34
N GLY A 443 47.36 25.49 -35.39
CA GLY A 443 47.46 26.93 -35.12
C GLY A 443 48.89 27.45 -35.16
N GLU A 444 49.09 28.67 -34.64
CA GLU A 444 50.41 29.31 -34.56
C GLU A 444 51.20 28.79 -33.35
N LEU A 445 52.39 28.25 -33.60
CA LEU A 445 53.25 27.66 -32.58
C LEU A 445 53.97 28.73 -31.74
N SER A 446 54.05 28.52 -30.43
CA SER A 446 54.83 29.39 -29.51
C SER A 446 56.33 29.37 -29.82
N TYR A 447 56.85 28.24 -30.29
CA TYR A 447 58.23 28.07 -30.75
C TYR A 447 58.28 26.93 -31.77
N PRO A 448 58.98 27.06 -32.93
CA PRO A 448 59.79 28.20 -33.37
C PRO A 448 58.99 29.38 -33.98
N GLY A 449 57.65 29.34 -33.90
CA GLY A 449 56.77 30.26 -34.64
C GLY A 449 56.24 29.65 -35.94
N GLY A 450 55.21 30.26 -36.51
CA GLY A 450 54.54 29.79 -37.73
C GLY A 450 53.46 28.73 -37.48
N GLN A 451 52.79 28.30 -38.55
CA GLN A 451 51.70 27.33 -38.47
C GLN A 451 52.22 25.90 -38.24
N GLY A 452 51.56 25.17 -37.33
CA GLY A 452 51.89 23.78 -37.02
C GLY A 452 50.73 23.00 -36.40
N THR A 453 50.99 21.73 -36.11
CA THR A 453 50.02 20.78 -35.56
C THR A 453 50.55 20.10 -34.31
N GLY A 454 49.67 19.88 -33.33
CA GLY A 454 49.96 19.12 -32.11
C GLY A 454 48.87 18.07 -31.85
N THR A 455 49.24 16.96 -31.22
CA THR A 455 48.30 15.89 -30.86
C THR A 455 48.14 15.85 -29.34
N TYR A 456 46.90 15.67 -28.90
CA TYR A 456 46.51 15.53 -27.50
C TYR A 456 45.74 14.21 -27.33
N THR A 457 45.99 13.48 -26.24
CA THR A 457 45.23 12.29 -25.86
C THR A 457 44.71 12.44 -24.43
N TRP A 458 43.50 11.95 -24.23
CA TRP A 458 42.89 11.69 -22.93
C TRP A 458 42.69 10.19 -22.88
N ASP A 459 43.71 9.52 -22.36
CA ASP A 459 43.70 8.11 -22.07
C ASP A 459 43.01 7.90 -20.71
N ASP A 460 42.29 6.78 -20.55
CA ASP A 460 41.49 6.44 -19.36
C ASP A 460 40.43 7.50 -18.98
N TRP A 461 39.82 8.14 -19.98
CA TRP A 461 38.76 9.15 -19.80
C TRP A 461 37.52 8.53 -19.14
N GLY A 462 37.07 9.14 -18.04
CA GLY A 462 35.91 8.70 -17.27
C GLY A 462 34.75 9.69 -17.31
N ILE A 463 33.53 9.18 -17.16
CA ILE A 463 32.34 10.01 -16.90
C ILE A 463 31.33 9.28 -16.02
N SER A 464 30.78 9.98 -15.05
CA SER A 464 29.68 9.49 -14.21
C SER A 464 28.47 10.41 -14.31
N GLY A 465 27.30 9.91 -13.95
CA GLY A 465 26.07 10.69 -13.97
C GLY A 465 24.92 10.01 -13.24
N ASN A 466 23.92 10.79 -12.88
CA ASN A 466 22.68 10.31 -12.30
C ASN A 466 21.75 9.78 -13.41
N ILE A 467 20.85 8.87 -13.04
CA ILE A 467 19.86 8.28 -13.93
C ILE A 467 18.47 8.57 -13.35
N VAL A 468 17.62 9.21 -14.15
CA VAL A 468 16.20 9.43 -13.83
C VAL A 468 15.36 8.52 -14.73
N ILE A 469 14.36 7.86 -14.15
CA ILE A 469 13.49 6.92 -14.85
C ILE A 469 12.02 7.35 -14.72
N ASP A 470 11.37 7.52 -15.87
CA ASP A 470 9.95 7.87 -16.01
C ASP A 470 9.29 6.86 -16.97
N GLY A 471 8.67 5.82 -16.39
CA GLY A 471 8.13 4.68 -17.13
C GLY A 471 9.19 3.99 -17.99
N ASP A 472 8.97 3.97 -19.30
CA ASP A 472 9.87 3.35 -20.29
C ASP A 472 10.99 4.29 -20.79
N LYS A 473 11.28 5.38 -20.07
CA LYS A 473 12.38 6.31 -20.38
C LYS A 473 13.36 6.41 -19.24
N ALA A 474 14.63 6.17 -19.53
CA ALA A 474 15.75 6.47 -18.66
C ALA A 474 16.56 7.62 -19.26
N THR A 475 16.84 8.66 -18.49
CA THR A 475 17.60 9.84 -18.90
C THR A 475 18.81 10.05 -18.01
N VAL A 476 19.93 10.42 -18.61
CA VAL A 476 21.16 10.78 -17.91
C VAL A 476 21.15 12.26 -17.49
N GLU A 477 21.46 12.51 -16.22
CA GLU A 477 21.54 13.86 -15.61
C GLU A 477 22.87 14.02 -14.84
N ASP A 478 23.21 15.26 -14.45
CA ASP A 478 24.39 15.61 -13.64
C ASP A 478 25.74 15.04 -14.11
N LEU A 479 25.95 15.00 -15.44
CA LEU A 479 27.17 14.50 -16.07
C LEU A 479 28.44 15.15 -15.50
N SER A 480 29.33 14.31 -14.97
CA SER A 480 30.58 14.69 -14.34
C SER A 480 31.72 13.82 -14.89
N GLY A 481 32.50 14.40 -15.81
CA GLY A 481 33.72 13.78 -16.35
C GLY A 481 34.90 13.87 -15.38
N TYR A 482 35.83 12.90 -15.47
CA TYR A 482 37.07 12.86 -14.69
C TYR A 482 38.28 12.42 -15.51
#